data_AF-A0A0C1NSJ0-F1
#
_entry.id   AF-A0A0C1NSJ0-F1
#
_cell.length_a   1.000
_cell.length_b   1.000
_cell.length_c   1.000
_cell.angle_alpha   90.00
_cell.angle_beta   90.00
_cell.angle_gamma   90.00
#
_symmetry.space_group_name_H-M   'P 1'
#
loop_
_entity.id
_entity.type
_entity.pdbx_description
1 polymer ?
#
loop_
_entity_poly.entity_id
_entity_poly.type
_entity_poly.pdbx_seq_one_letter_code
_entity_poly.pdbx_strand_id
1 'polypeptide(L)'
;MTYKGYSAKIEYSEEDECLIGRVSGIRHIITFHGDSVKKVKEAFKEAVDFYLDTCAKRNETPEKPFTGRFVVRVSPELHSKIATAAKREHKSINAWIAEACKNCAA
;
A
#
# COMPACT_ATOMS: atom_id res chain seq x y z
N MET A 1 -4.48 10.20 -3.84
CA MET A 1 -3.71 10.75 -4.98
C MET A 1 -2.67 9.71 -5.43
N THR A 2 -2.33 9.63 -6.72
CA THR A 2 -1.33 8.68 -7.24
C THR A 2 -0.27 9.36 -8.12
N TYR A 3 0.99 8.92 -8.04
CA TYR A 3 2.11 9.40 -8.87
C TYR A 3 3.21 8.34 -8.93
N LYS A 4 3.72 8.03 -10.14
CA LYS A 4 4.75 6.98 -10.38
C LYS A 4 4.47 5.63 -9.70
N GLY A 5 3.19 5.27 -9.58
CA GLY A 5 2.73 4.05 -8.90
C GLY A 5 2.56 4.17 -7.38
N TYR A 6 3.05 5.24 -6.75
CA TYR A 6 2.88 5.54 -5.33
C TYR A 6 1.51 6.17 -5.07
N SER A 7 0.92 5.80 -3.92
CA SER A 7 -0.35 6.34 -3.45
C SER A 7 -0.11 7.20 -2.22
N ALA A 8 -0.94 8.23 -2.04
CA ALA A 8 -0.91 9.11 -0.88
C ALA A 8 -2.25 9.14 -0.16
N LYS A 9 -2.20 9.09 1.18
CA LYS A 9 -3.28 9.44 2.09
C LYS A 9 -3.05 10.86 2.60
N ILE A 10 -4.08 11.70 2.59
CA ILE A 10 -4.01 13.10 3.03
C ILE A 10 -5.03 13.28 4.14
N GLU A 11 -4.62 13.95 5.21
CA GLU A 11 -5.42 14.28 6.38
C GLU A 11 -5.20 15.76 6.71
N TYR A 12 -6.21 16.41 7.29
CA TYR A 12 -6.08 17.78 7.77
C TYR A 12 -5.55 17.77 9.20
N SER A 13 -4.53 18.58 9.48
CA SER A 13 -4.03 18.85 10.82
C SER A 13 -4.60 20.19 11.29
N GLU A 14 -5.39 20.16 12.36
CA GLU A 14 -5.89 21.38 13.00
C GLU A 14 -4.76 22.12 13.74
N GLU A 15 -3.80 21.39 14.32
CA GLU A 15 -2.67 21.95 15.06
C GLU A 15 -1.72 22.76 14.13
N ASP A 16 -1.45 22.23 12.94
CA ASP A 16 -0.56 22.88 11.96
C ASP A 16 -1.33 23.72 10.91
N GLU A 17 -2.66 23.81 11.03
CA GLU A 17 -3.57 24.44 10.06
C GLU A 17 -3.27 24.09 8.59
N CYS A 18 -2.85 22.85 8.33
CA CYS A 18 -2.41 22.42 7.00
C CYS A 18 -2.82 20.99 6.66
N LEU A 19 -2.69 20.65 5.38
CA LEU A 19 -2.93 19.29 4.91
C LEU A 19 -1.63 18.48 4.99
N ILE A 20 -1.65 17.42 5.77
CA ILE A 20 -0.54 16.47 5.92
C ILE A 20 -0.80 15.25 5.06
N GLY A 21 0.17 14.87 4.26
CA GLY A 21 0.13 13.68 3.42
C GLY A 21 1.21 12.67 3.77
N ARG A 22 0.87 11.39 3.63
CA ARG A 22 1.80 10.27 3.77
C ARG A 22 1.68 9.32 2.58
N VAL A 23 2.82 8.86 2.09
CA VAL A 23 2.86 7.80 1.06
C VAL A 23 2.39 6.48 1.69
N SER A 24 1.39 5.87 1.06
CA SER A 24 0.80 4.60 1.48
C SER A 24 1.31 3.44 0.63
N GLY A 25 1.25 2.25 1.21
CA GLY A 25 1.63 1.02 0.51
C GLY A 25 3.11 0.65 0.62
N ILE A 26 3.91 1.42 1.35
CA ILE A 26 5.33 1.15 1.60
C ILE A 26 5.61 1.16 3.10
N ARG A 27 6.68 0.47 3.54
CA ARG A 27 7.12 0.48 4.94
C ARG A 27 7.85 1.78 5.27
N HIS A 28 8.56 2.35 4.30
CA HIS A 28 9.25 3.62 4.50
C HIS A 28 8.27 4.76 4.79
N ILE A 29 8.56 5.59 5.79
CA ILE A 29 7.72 6.72 6.15
C ILE A 29 8.14 7.91 5.30
N ILE A 30 7.32 8.26 4.31
CA ILE A 30 7.49 9.46 3.49
C ILE A 30 6.29 10.36 3.77
N THR A 31 6.55 11.51 4.37
CA THR A 31 5.55 12.53 4.70
C THR A 31 5.81 13.82 3.91
N PHE A 32 4.75 14.59 3.70
CA PHE A 32 4.76 15.88 3.03
C PHE A 32 3.58 16.70 3.55
N HIS A 33 3.62 18.01 3.42
CA HIS A 33 2.55 18.88 3.88
C HIS A 33 2.34 20.05 2.90
N GLY A 34 1.23 20.77 3.08
CA GLY A 34 0.98 21.99 2.32
C GLY A 34 -0.34 22.66 2.69
N ASP A 35 -0.36 23.97 2.54
CA ASP A 35 -1.46 24.83 3.00
C ASP A 35 -2.62 24.91 1.99
N SER A 36 -2.52 24.17 0.89
CA SER A 36 -3.58 24.05 -0.10
C SER A 36 -3.48 22.72 -0.81
N VAL A 37 -4.60 22.31 -1.43
CA VAL A 37 -4.65 21.11 -2.27
C VAL A 37 -3.59 21.16 -3.38
N LYS A 38 -3.31 22.34 -3.94
CA LYS A 38 -2.27 22.48 -4.98
C LYS A 38 -0.87 22.23 -4.43
N LYS A 39 -0.53 22.89 -3.31
CA LYS A 39 0.78 22.72 -2.65
C LYS A 39 1.02 21.28 -2.22
N VAL A 40 0.02 20.61 -1.63
CA VAL A 40 0.15 19.19 -1.23
C VAL A 40 0.38 18.26 -2.41
N LYS A 41 -0.26 18.54 -3.56
CA LYS A 41 -0.03 17.76 -4.79
C LYS A 41 1.39 17.91 -5.30
N GLU A 42 1.95 19.10 -5.24
CA GLU A 42 3.33 19.40 -5.63
C GLU A 42 4.32 18.75 -4.66
N ALA A 43 4.14 18.98 -3.34
CA ALA A 43 4.97 18.41 -2.29
C ALA A 43 4.98 16.86 -2.32
N PHE A 44 3.86 16.22 -2.65
CA PHE A 44 3.82 14.77 -2.85
C PHE A 44 4.71 14.30 -3.99
N LYS A 45 4.66 14.97 -5.15
CA LYS A 45 5.48 14.59 -6.31
C LYS A 45 6.96 14.75 -6.00
N GLU A 46 7.32 15.87 -5.37
CA GLU A 46 8.69 16.14 -4.94
C GLU A 46 9.18 15.08 -3.94
N ALA A 47 8.37 14.73 -2.94
CA ALA A 47 8.72 13.70 -1.97
C ALA A 47 8.94 12.32 -2.61
N VAL A 48 8.10 11.93 -3.57
CA VAL A 48 8.26 10.67 -4.32
C VAL A 48 9.50 10.70 -5.22
N ASP A 49 9.74 11.81 -5.92
CA ASP A 49 10.90 11.96 -6.79
C ASP A 49 12.21 11.96 -6.00
N PHE A 50 12.24 12.65 -4.85
CA PHE A 50 13.36 12.64 -3.92
C PHE A 50 13.64 11.23 -3.38
N TYR A 51 12.59 10.48 -3.01
CA TYR A 51 12.72 9.10 -2.55
C TYR A 51 13.34 8.20 -3.62
N LEU A 52 12.83 8.26 -4.85
CA LEU A 52 13.33 7.45 -5.96
C LEU A 52 14.78 7.81 -6.31
N ASP A 53 15.12 9.10 -6.33
CA ASP A 53 16.49 9.57 -6.56
C ASP A 53 17.45 9.12 -5.43
N THR A 54 17.01 9.17 -4.18
CA THR A 54 17.79 8.70 -3.03
C THR A 54 18.04 7.19 -3.11
N CYS A 55 17.03 6.39 -3.47
CA CYS A 55 17.20 4.96 -3.71
C CYS A 55 18.19 4.69 -4.84
N ALA A 56 18.10 5.43 -5.95
CA ALA A 56 19.02 5.31 -7.08
C ALA A 56 20.47 5.64 -6.69
N LYS A 57 20.69 6.74 -5.96
CA LYS A 57 22.01 7.14 -5.45
C LYS A 57 22.63 6.11 -4.50
N ARG A 58 21.80 5.34 -3.80
CA ARG A 58 22.22 4.29 -2.88
C ARG A 58 22.33 2.90 -3.52
N ASN A 59 22.02 2.75 -4.80
CA ASN A 59 21.83 1.44 -5.45
C ASN A 59 20.84 0.53 -4.70
N GLU A 60 19.83 1.14 -4.07
CA GLU A 60 18.76 0.43 -3.37
C GLU A 60 17.56 0.29 -4.31
N THR A 61 16.88 -0.86 -4.25
CA THR A 61 15.60 -1.02 -4.96
C THR A 61 14.51 -0.30 -4.16
N PRO A 62 13.82 0.71 -4.74
CA PRO A 62 12.76 1.41 -4.04
C PRO A 62 11.63 0.45 -3.69
N GLU A 63 11.03 0.64 -2.52
CA GLU A 63 9.89 -0.15 -2.09
C GLU A 63 8.73 0.11 -3.04
N LYS A 64 8.12 -0.98 -3.52
CA LYS A 64 6.94 -0.90 -4.36
C LYS A 64 5.71 -0.87 -3.48
N PRO A 65 4.75 0.03 -3.75
CA PRO A 65 3.45 0.03 -3.11
C PRO A 65 2.80 -1.35 -3.16
N PHE A 66 2.12 -1.75 -2.07
CA PHE A 66 1.39 -3.02 -2.03
C PHE A 66 0.40 -3.10 -3.21
N THR A 67 0.62 -4.07 -4.09
CA THR A 67 -0.16 -4.24 -5.31
C THR A 67 -1.46 -5.02 -5.11
N GLY A 68 -1.72 -5.48 -3.87
CA GLY A 68 -2.78 -6.45 -3.58
C GLY A 68 -2.51 -7.85 -4.12
N ARG A 69 -1.45 -8.06 -4.90
CA ARG A 69 -1.03 -9.37 -5.39
C ARG A 69 -0.19 -10.06 -4.31
N PHE A 70 -0.70 -11.18 -3.83
CA PHE A 70 -0.08 -11.98 -2.79
C PHE A 70 0.14 -13.40 -3.31
N VAL A 71 1.40 -13.85 -3.38
CA VAL A 71 1.77 -15.20 -3.83
C VAL A 71 2.30 -15.95 -2.64
N VAL A 72 1.63 -17.06 -2.28
CA VAL A 72 2.00 -17.90 -1.14
C VAL A 72 2.25 -19.31 -1.62
N ARG A 73 3.32 -19.92 -1.08
CA ARG A 73 3.54 -21.36 -1.19
C ARG A 73 2.91 -22.05 0.01
N VAL A 74 2.07 -23.02 -0.25
CA VAL A 74 1.41 -23.86 0.76
C VAL A 74 1.66 -25.32 0.45
N SER A 75 1.55 -26.20 1.45
CA SER A 75 1.61 -27.63 1.22
C SER A 75 0.43 -28.11 0.36
N PRO A 76 0.57 -29.20 -0.42
CA PRO A 76 -0.53 -29.77 -1.20
C PRO A 76 -1.77 -30.08 -0.35
N GLU A 77 -1.57 -30.55 0.88
CA GLU A 77 -2.64 -30.86 1.83
C GLU A 77 -3.44 -29.61 2.23
N LEU A 78 -2.75 -28.50 2.52
CA LEU A 78 -3.40 -27.25 2.87
C LEU A 78 -4.13 -26.66 1.65
N HIS A 79 -3.54 -26.75 0.46
CA HIS A 79 -4.19 -26.32 -0.78
C HIS A 79 -5.51 -27.07 -1.02
N SER A 80 -5.52 -28.39 -0.82
CA SER A 80 -6.74 -29.21 -0.95
C SER A 80 -7.85 -28.78 0.03
N LYS A 81 -7.48 -28.53 1.29
CA LYS A 81 -8.42 -28.05 2.32
C LYS A 81 -9.00 -26.68 1.96
N ILE A 82 -8.16 -25.75 1.51
CA ILE A 82 -8.59 -24.41 1.09
C ILE A 82 -9.56 -24.50 -0.11
N ALA A 83 -9.20 -25.29 -1.13
CA ALA A 83 -10.04 -25.47 -2.32
C ALA A 83 -11.43 -26.05 -1.96
N THR A 84 -11.47 -27.01 -1.03
CA THR A 84 -12.70 -27.61 -0.55
C THR A 84 -13.56 -26.61 0.23
N ALA A 85 -12.95 -25.84 1.14
CA ALA A 85 -13.64 -24.82 1.92
C ALA A 85 -14.22 -23.71 1.03
N ALA A 86 -13.42 -23.20 0.09
CA ALA A 86 -13.86 -22.18 -0.86
C ALA A 86 -15.04 -22.67 -1.72
N LYS A 87 -14.99 -23.93 -2.19
CA LYS A 87 -16.07 -24.53 -2.98
C LYS A 87 -17.36 -24.68 -2.18
N ARG A 88 -17.29 -25.09 -0.91
CA ARG A 88 -18.45 -25.21 -0.01
C ARG A 88 -19.17 -23.88 0.18
N GLU A 89 -18.44 -22.78 0.14
CA GLU A 89 -18.97 -21.43 0.27
C GLU A 89 -19.28 -20.75 -1.09
N HIS A 90 -19.16 -21.49 -2.21
CA HIS A 90 -19.34 -20.96 -3.57
C HIS A 90 -18.42 -19.76 -3.90
N LYS A 91 -17.23 -19.73 -3.30
CA LYS A 91 -16.22 -18.67 -3.50
C LYS A 91 -15.03 -19.19 -4.30
N SER A 92 -14.32 -18.28 -4.97
CA SER A 92 -12.99 -18.60 -5.50
C SER A 92 -11.99 -18.76 -4.35
N ILE A 93 -10.91 -19.52 -4.58
CA ILE A 93 -9.83 -19.69 -3.59
C ILE A 93 -9.28 -18.33 -3.13
N ASN A 94 -9.05 -17.41 -4.07
CA ASN A 94 -8.53 -16.07 -3.76
C ASN A 94 -9.52 -15.26 -2.90
N ALA A 95 -10.82 -15.33 -3.19
CA ALA A 95 -11.84 -14.62 -2.41
C ALA A 95 -11.95 -15.17 -0.99
N TRP A 96 -11.95 -16.50 -0.85
CA TRP A 96 -12.00 -17.17 0.45
C TRP A 96 -10.76 -16.84 1.30
N ILE A 97 -9.57 -16.90 0.72
CA ILE A 97 -8.32 -16.52 1.42
C ILE A 97 -8.35 -15.04 1.82
N ALA A 98 -8.77 -14.14 0.92
CA ALA A 98 -8.82 -12.72 1.23
C ALA A 98 -9.76 -12.40 2.40
N GLU A 99 -10.91 -13.09 2.49
CA GLU A 99 -11.85 -12.95 3.60
C GLU A 99 -11.28 -13.50 4.92
N ALA A 100 -10.66 -14.68 4.88
CA ALA A 100 -9.97 -15.24 6.05
C ALA A 100 -8.87 -14.29 6.57
N CYS A 101 -8.07 -13.71 5.66
CA CYS A 101 -7.06 -12.71 6.02
C CYS A 101 -7.68 -11.44 6.64
N LYS A 102 -8.82 -10.95 6.12
CA LYS A 102 -9.51 -9.78 6.70
C LYS A 102 -9.95 -10.04 8.14
N ASN A 103 -10.46 -11.24 8.43
CA ASN A 103 -10.93 -11.59 9.78
C ASN A 103 -9.79 -11.76 10.80
N CYS A 104 -8.57 -12.08 10.36
CA CYS A 104 -7.41 -12.27 11.25
C CYS A 104 -6.50 -11.04 11.35
N ALA A 105 -6.53 -10.14 10.36
CA ALA A 105 -5.67 -8.95 10.32
C ALA A 105 -6.32 -7.69 10.91
N ALA A 106 -7.62 -7.76 11.24
CA ALA A 106 -8.36 -6.74 11.99
C ALA A 106 -8.20 -6.99 13.50
#